data_AF-A0A7R9DJB1-F1
#
_entry.id   AF-A0A7R9DJB1-F1
#
_cell.length_a   1.000
_cell.length_b   1.000
_cell.length_c   1.000
_cell.angle_alpha   90.00
_cell.angle_beta   90.00
_cell.angle_gamma   90.00
#
_symmetry.space_group_name_H-M   'P 1'
#
loop_
_entity.id
_entity.type
_entity.pdbx_description
1 polymer ?
#
loop_
_entity_poly.entity_id
_entity_poly.type
_entity_poly.pdbx_seq_one_letter_code
_entity_poly.pdbx_strand_id
1 'polypeptide(L)'
;KLGVPVEGKVKVQLNLKVEHTMNIFSVAKFPDIVFPVIWLEEGISELTPSIRRWVYAATTVADTAVPFVNYGCIVVGSLVLVVMFVRAYKNVVFTRETLERGKETLRRGSSFIINGQHRLLIIRDSYTLLNNISTEPDPDADPEV
;
A
#
# COMPACT_ATOMS: atom_id res chain seq x y z
N LYS A 1 14.77 -25.56 9.67
CA LYS A 1 15.97 -26.34 9.25
C LYS A 1 15.93 -26.49 7.74
N LEU A 2 16.93 -25.96 7.02
CA LEU A 2 17.00 -26.01 5.56
C LEU A 2 17.45 -27.42 5.14
N GLY A 3 16.66 -28.12 4.34
CA GLY A 3 16.99 -29.47 3.83
C GLY A 3 17.91 -29.46 2.60
N VAL A 4 18.63 -28.36 2.37
CA VAL A 4 19.49 -28.18 1.20
C VAL A 4 20.93 -28.44 1.63
N PRO A 5 21.64 -29.40 1.01
CA PRO A 5 23.05 -29.62 1.30
C PRO A 5 23.84 -28.39 0.84
N VAL A 6 24.39 -27.65 1.81
CA VAL A 6 25.18 -26.42 1.58
C VAL A 6 26.60 -26.78 1.11
N GLU A 7 27.02 -28.01 1.40
CA GLU A 7 28.33 -28.57 1.09
C GLU A 7 28.13 -30.03 0.67
N GLY A 8 28.71 -30.40 -0.47
CA GLY A 8 28.61 -31.74 -1.03
C GLY A 8 29.96 -32.18 -1.53
N LYS A 9 30.51 -33.21 -0.90
CA LYS A 9 31.81 -33.80 -1.25
C LYS A 9 31.61 -35.23 -1.69
N VAL A 10 31.73 -35.48 -2.99
CA VAL A 10 31.64 -36.81 -3.55
C VAL A 10 33.05 -37.30 -3.88
N LYS A 11 33.40 -38.48 -3.38
CA LYS A 11 34.65 -39.16 -3.70
C LYS A 11 34.33 -40.34 -4.58
N VAL A 12 34.81 -40.32 -5.82
CA VAL A 12 34.66 -41.41 -6.78
C VAL A 12 36.02 -42.06 -6.99
N GLN A 13 36.10 -43.38 -6.90
CA GLN A 13 37.32 -44.13 -7.15
C GLN A 13 37.16 -44.96 -8.43
N LEU A 14 38.07 -44.78 -9.38
CA LEU A 14 38.12 -45.58 -10.59
C LEU A 14 39.00 -46.80 -10.35
N ASN A 15 38.40 -47.98 -10.44
CA ASN A 15 39.07 -49.25 -10.25
C ASN A 15 39.02 -50.06 -11.56
N LEU A 16 40.18 -50.58 -11.99
CA LEU A 16 40.31 -51.45 -13.14
C LEU A 16 40.40 -52.89 -12.66
N LYS A 17 39.43 -53.72 -13.05
CA LYS A 17 39.52 -55.16 -12.85
C LYS A 17 40.33 -55.77 -13.98
N VAL A 18 41.42 -56.45 -13.64
CA VAL A 18 42.21 -57.23 -14.60
C VAL A 18 41.93 -58.70 -14.34
N GLU A 19 41.52 -59.41 -15.39
CA GLU A 19 41.26 -60.85 -15.35
C GLU A 19 42.30 -61.60 -16.17
N HIS A 20 42.75 -62.72 -15.62
CA HIS A 20 43.69 -63.62 -16.27
C HIS A 20 43.02 -64.29 -17.47
N THR A 21 43.44 -63.91 -18.67
CA THR A 21 43.00 -64.53 -19.92
C THR A 21 44.20 -65.10 -20.67
N MET A 22 44.20 -66.41 -20.92
CA MET A 22 45.28 -67.11 -21.67
C MET A 22 45.46 -66.60 -23.11
N ASN A 23 44.45 -65.92 -23.66
CA ASN A 23 44.42 -65.44 -25.04
C ASN A 23 45.10 -64.07 -25.25
N ILE A 24 45.54 -63.39 -24.18
CA ILE A 24 46.16 -62.06 -24.25
C ILE A 24 47.50 -62.09 -23.50
N PHE A 25 48.62 -62.03 -24.24
CA PHE A 25 49.99 -62.17 -23.69
C PHE A 25 50.30 -61.20 -22.53
N SER A 26 49.75 -59.98 -22.53
CA SER A 26 50.00 -58.99 -21.47
C SER A 26 49.36 -59.33 -20.12
N VAL A 27 48.26 -60.09 -20.08
CA VAL A 27 47.54 -60.45 -18.83
C VAL A 27 47.66 -61.93 -18.47
N ALA A 28 48.31 -62.75 -19.31
CA ALA A 28 48.45 -64.20 -19.13
C ALA A 28 49.31 -64.63 -17.93
N LYS A 29 50.05 -63.71 -17.29
CA LYS A 29 50.85 -63.97 -16.08
C LYS A 29 50.39 -63.20 -14.85
N PHE A 30 49.37 -62.35 -15.00
CA PHE A 30 48.88 -61.55 -13.89
C PHE A 30 47.75 -62.28 -13.17
N PRO A 31 47.75 -62.29 -11.83
CA PRO A 31 46.62 -62.79 -11.05
C PRO A 31 45.41 -61.85 -11.18
N ASP A 32 44.21 -62.37 -10.91
CA ASP A 32 42.98 -61.57 -10.91
C ASP A 32 43.02 -60.53 -9.80
N ILE A 33 43.22 -59.27 -10.17
CA ILE A 33 43.40 -58.17 -9.22
C ILE A 33 42.66 -56.92 -9.70
N VAL A 34 42.17 -56.16 -8.72
CA VAL A 34 41.52 -54.87 -8.94
C VAL A 34 42.54 -53.78 -8.67
N PHE A 35 42.99 -53.12 -9.73
CA PHE A 35 43.93 -52.01 -9.63
C PHE A 35 43.20 -50.69 -9.43
N PRO A 36 43.47 -49.95 -8.35
CA PRO A 36 43.03 -48.57 -8.24
C PRO A 36 43.84 -47.73 -9.23
N VAL A 37 43.14 -47.01 -10.11
CA VAL A 37 43.80 -46.20 -11.14
C VAL A 37 43.93 -44.77 -10.64
N ILE A 38 42.79 -44.16 -10.30
CA ILE A 38 42.70 -42.77 -9.84
C ILE A 38 41.52 -42.62 -8.88
N TRP A 39 41.59 -41.60 -8.04
CA TRP A 39 40.46 -41.10 -7.28
C TRP A 39 40.15 -39.67 -7.71
N LEU A 40 38.87 -39.39 -7.93
CA LEU A 40 38.33 -38.09 -8.28
C LEU A 40 37.54 -37.58 -7.08
N GLU A 41 37.96 -36.44 -6.56
CA GLU A 41 37.21 -35.69 -5.56
C GLU A 41 36.46 -34.58 -6.30
N GLU A 42 35.19 -34.84 -6.61
CA GLU A 42 34.29 -33.84 -7.16
C GLU A 42 33.42 -33.32 -6.02
N GLY A 43 33.77 -32.14 -5.53
CA GLY A 43 33.03 -31.45 -4.49
C GLY A 43 33.07 -29.96 -4.75
N ILE A 44 31.91 -29.32 -4.65
CA ILE A 44 31.86 -27.86 -4.59
C ILE A 44 32.27 -27.54 -3.15
N SER A 45 33.54 -27.17 -2.98
CA SER A 45 34.18 -27.07 -1.68
C SER A 45 33.42 -26.13 -0.75
N GLU A 46 32.85 -25.05 -1.26
CA GLU A 46 31.92 -24.16 -0.56
C GLU A 46 31.08 -23.39 -1.60
N LEU A 47 29.83 -23.07 -1.27
CA LEU A 47 29.06 -22.04 -2.00
C LEU A 47 29.86 -20.72 -1.99
N THR A 48 29.87 -19.97 -3.10
CA THR A 48 30.56 -18.67 -3.20
C THR A 48 30.28 -17.81 -1.95
N PRO A 49 31.27 -17.14 -1.33
CA PRO A 49 31.14 -16.45 -0.04
C PRO A 49 29.92 -15.52 0.06
N SER A 50 29.58 -14.87 -1.05
CA SER A 50 28.40 -14.01 -1.18
C SER A 50 27.10 -14.76 -0.91
N ILE A 51 26.92 -15.94 -1.51
CA ILE A 51 25.67 -16.71 -1.43
C ILE A 51 25.52 -17.32 -0.03
N ARG A 52 26.62 -17.81 0.57
CA ARG A 52 26.62 -18.27 1.97
C ARG A 52 26.16 -17.17 2.92
N ARG A 53 26.62 -15.93 2.74
CA ARG A 53 26.24 -14.80 3.58
C ARG A 53 24.75 -14.46 3.46
N TRP A 54 24.20 -14.47 2.25
CA TRP A 54 22.76 -14.24 2.03
C TRP A 54 21.91 -15.37 2.60
N VAL A 55 22.30 -16.63 2.42
CA VAL A 55 21.60 -17.79 2.98
C VAL A 55 21.65 -17.76 4.51
N TYR A 56 22.81 -17.45 5.09
CA TYR A 56 22.97 -17.30 6.54
C TYR A 56 22.10 -16.16 7.07
N ALA A 57 22.12 -15.00 6.41
CA ALA A 57 21.25 -13.87 6.78
C ALA A 57 19.76 -14.27 6.70
N ALA A 58 19.33 -14.90 5.62
CA ALA A 58 17.94 -15.32 5.44
C ALA A 58 17.48 -16.36 6.46
N THR A 59 18.38 -17.21 6.97
CA THR A 59 18.00 -18.34 7.85
C THR A 59 18.20 -18.04 9.33
N THR A 60 19.33 -17.43 9.72
CA THR A 60 19.60 -17.15 11.15
C THR A 60 19.02 -15.83 11.63
N VAL A 61 18.95 -14.82 10.76
CA VAL A 61 18.35 -13.53 11.15
C VAL A 61 16.83 -13.64 11.15
N ALA A 62 16.23 -14.50 10.31
CA ALA A 62 14.78 -14.70 10.29
C ALA A 62 14.22 -15.19 11.63
N ASP A 63 14.82 -16.22 12.24
CA ASP A 63 14.33 -16.76 13.51
C ASP A 63 14.37 -15.72 14.65
N THR A 64 15.34 -14.81 14.62
CA THR A 64 15.44 -13.72 15.59
C THR A 64 14.55 -12.53 15.21
N ALA A 65 14.36 -12.25 13.93
CA ALA A 65 13.56 -11.12 13.45
C ALA A 65 12.06 -11.33 13.66
N VAL A 66 11.57 -12.57 13.60
CA VAL A 66 10.14 -12.91 13.80
C VAL A 66 9.58 -12.34 15.10
N PRO A 67 10.16 -12.59 16.29
CA PRO A 67 9.64 -12.00 17.53
C PRO A 67 9.77 -10.48 17.55
N PHE A 68 10.86 -9.90 17.03
CA PHE A 68 11.03 -8.44 16.99
C PHE A 68 9.96 -7.75 16.14
N VAL A 69 9.66 -8.31 14.96
CA VAL A 69 8.60 -7.78 14.08
C VAL A 69 7.25 -7.94 14.75
N ASN A 70 6.97 -9.08 15.38
CA ASN A 70 5.69 -9.32 16.03
C ASN A 70 5.45 -8.35 17.20
N TYR A 71 6.41 -8.22 18.12
CA TYR A 71 6.30 -7.26 19.22
C TYR A 71 6.28 -5.81 18.72
N GLY A 72 7.06 -5.50 17.68
CA GLY A 72 7.04 -4.19 17.03
C GLY A 72 5.67 -3.84 16.47
N CYS A 73 5.03 -4.76 15.74
CA CYS A 73 3.68 -4.58 15.20
C CYS A 73 2.65 -4.37 16.30
N ILE A 74 2.74 -5.10 17.42
CA ILE A 74 1.83 -4.93 18.57
C ILE A 74 1.98 -3.53 19.16
N VAL A 75 3.22 -3.09 19.42
CA VAL A 75 3.50 -1.76 19.98
C VAL A 75 3.02 -0.66 19.03
N VAL A 76 3.37 -0.74 17.75
CA VAL A 76 2.94 0.25 16.74
C VAL A 76 1.42 0.27 16.61
N GLY A 77 0.78 -0.89 16.55
CA GLY A 77 -0.68 -0.99 16.49
C GLY A 77 -1.35 -0.34 17.70
N SER A 78 -0.83 -0.57 18.91
CA SER A 78 -1.33 0.06 20.13
C SER A 78 -1.19 1.59 20.09
N LEU A 79 -0.07 2.09 19.58
CA LEU A 79 0.23 3.52 19.50
C LEU A 79 -0.69 4.21 18.48
N VAL A 80 -0.95 3.56 17.35
CA VAL A 80 -1.92 4.02 16.34
C VAL A 80 -3.32 4.12 16.93
N LEU A 81 -3.76 3.11 17.70
CA LEU A 81 -5.08 3.15 18.35
C LEU A 81 -5.20 4.33 19.33
N VAL A 82 -4.18 4.57 20.16
CA VAL A 82 -4.16 5.70 21.10
C VAL A 82 -4.21 7.03 20.35
N VAL A 83 -3.39 7.19 19.30
CA VAL A 83 -3.38 8.42 18.49
C VAL A 83 -4.73 8.65 17.81
N MET A 84 -5.33 7.61 17.25
CA MET A 84 -6.65 7.70 16.63
C MET A 84 -7.73 8.05 17.66
N PHE A 85 -7.68 7.46 18.85
CA PHE A 85 -8.60 7.76 19.93
C PHE A 85 -8.50 9.23 20.36
N VAL A 86 -7.28 9.76 20.56
CA VAL A 86 -7.07 11.18 20.91
C VAL A 86 -7.55 12.09 19.79
N ARG A 87 -7.26 11.78 18.52
CA ARG A 87 -7.73 12.58 17.37
C ARG A 87 -9.26 12.55 17.26
N ALA A 88 -9.88 11.39 17.45
CA ALA A 88 -11.33 11.24 17.43
C ALA A 88 -11.98 12.00 18.59
N TYR A 89 -11.44 11.87 19.81
CA TYR A 89 -11.93 12.60 20.98
C TYR A 89 -11.85 14.11 20.77
N LYS A 90 -10.70 14.63 20.33
CA LYS A 90 -10.55 16.06 20.00
C LYS A 90 -11.53 16.47 18.91
N ASN A 91 -11.69 15.70 17.84
CA ASN A 91 -12.62 16.03 16.76
C ASN A 91 -14.08 16.05 17.24
N VAL A 92 -14.50 15.08 18.05
CA VAL A 92 -15.86 15.02 18.61
C VAL A 92 -16.10 16.20 19.57
N VAL A 93 -15.16 16.52 20.45
CA VAL A 93 -15.25 17.67 21.37
C VAL A 93 -15.28 18.99 20.60
N PHE A 94 -14.38 19.19 19.63
CA PHE A 94 -14.40 20.37 18.77
C PHE A 94 -15.69 20.47 17.94
N THR A 95 -16.25 19.35 17.50
CA THR A 95 -17.54 19.31 16.79
C THR A 95 -18.69 19.74 17.70
N ARG A 96 -18.66 19.38 18.99
CA ARG A 96 -19.65 19.86 19.97
C ARG A 96 -19.51 21.36 20.22
N GLU A 97 -18.30 21.84 20.44
CA GLU A 97 -18.03 23.27 20.68
C GLU A 97 -18.38 24.13 19.44
N THR A 98 -18.07 23.64 18.23
CA THR A 98 -18.43 24.32 16.98
C THR A 98 -19.92 24.25 16.69
N LEU A 99 -20.62 23.18 17.07
CA LEU A 99 -22.07 23.09 16.98
C LEU A 99 -22.76 24.05 17.96
N GLU A 100 -22.23 24.19 19.17
CA GLU A 100 -22.74 25.13 20.16
C GLU A 100 -22.54 26.58 19.71
N ARG A 101 -21.34 26.92 19.23
CA ARG A 101 -21.06 28.24 18.61
C ARG A 101 -21.88 28.47 17.34
N GLY A 102 -22.12 27.41 16.56
CA GLY A 102 -23.00 27.43 15.38
C GLY A 102 -24.45 27.73 15.76
N LYS A 103 -24.95 27.15 16.86
CA LYS A 103 -26.30 27.41 17.38
C LYS A 103 -26.46 28.86 17.86
N GLU A 104 -25.44 29.41 18.52
CA GLU A 104 -25.45 30.80 19.00
C GLU A 104 -25.39 31.83 17.86
N THR A 105 -24.57 31.56 16.84
CA THR A 105 -24.46 32.41 15.65
C THR A 105 -25.69 32.33 14.75
N LEU A 106 -26.31 31.16 14.59
CA LEU A 106 -27.58 31.01 13.86
C LEU A 106 -28.73 31.76 14.56
N ARG A 107 -28.78 31.71 15.89
CA ARG A 107 -29.77 32.46 16.70
C ARG A 107 -29.59 33.98 16.61
N ARG A 108 -28.38 34.47 16.32
CA ARG A 108 -28.08 35.92 16.18
C ARG A 108 -28.19 36.39 14.72
N GLY A 109 -27.91 35.53 13.75
CA GLY A 109 -28.08 35.79 12.32
C GLY A 109 -29.54 35.86 11.87
N SER A 110 -30.46 35.19 12.57
CA SER A 110 -31.89 35.23 12.28
C SER A 110 -32.51 36.63 12.47
N SER A 111 -32.03 37.43 13.42
CA SER A 111 -32.50 38.83 13.60
C SER A 111 -32.13 39.74 12.42
N PHE A 112 -31.02 39.46 11.72
CA PHE A 112 -30.56 40.28 10.60
C PHE A 112 -31.32 39.93 9.31
N ILE A 113 -31.65 38.65 9.12
CA ILE A 113 -32.44 38.16 7.97
C ILE A 113 -33.90 38.65 8.08
N ILE A 114 -34.49 38.65 9.28
CA ILE A 114 -35.86 39.10 9.50
C ILE A 114 -36.03 40.61 9.22
N ASN A 115 -35.03 41.42 9.57
CA ASN A 115 -35.07 42.86 9.28
C ASN A 115 -34.87 43.16 7.78
N GLY A 116 -34.13 42.31 7.06
CA GLY A 116 -33.92 42.44 5.61
C GLY A 116 -35.15 42.08 4.77
N GLN A 117 -36.00 41.16 5.23
CA GLN A 117 -37.19 40.73 4.48
C GLN A 117 -38.30 41.79 4.42
N HIS A 118 -38.44 42.65 5.44
CA HIS A 118 -39.42 43.75 5.39
C HIS A 118 -39.14 44.76 4.27
N ARG A 119 -37.87 45.01 3.95
CA ARG A 119 -37.48 45.95 2.88
C ARG A 119 -37.73 45.41 1.47
N LEU A 120 -37.66 44.08 1.28
CA LEU A 120 -37.93 43.45 -0.01
C LEU A 120 -39.42 43.31 -0.33
N LEU A 121 -40.27 43.16 0.69
CA LEU A 121 -41.72 43.10 0.48
C LEU A 121 -42.31 44.45 0.04
N ILE A 122 -41.80 45.57 0.57
CA ILE A 122 -42.26 46.93 0.20
C ILE A 122 -42.00 47.26 -1.27
N ILE A 123 -40.97 46.68 -1.90
CA ILE A 123 -40.62 46.95 -3.31
C ILE A 123 -41.59 46.23 -4.27
N ARG A 124 -42.22 45.13 -3.85
CA ARG A 124 -43.06 44.31 -4.74
C ARG A 124 -44.42 44.97 -5.07
N ASP A 125 -44.91 45.87 -4.22
CA ASP A 125 -46.24 46.48 -4.38
C ASP A 125 -46.26 47.75 -5.26
N SER A 126 -45.14 48.14 -5.89
CA SER A 126 -45.04 49.35 -6.75
C SER A 126 -44.90 49.05 -8.26
N TYR A 127 -45.82 48.27 -8.83
CA TYR A 127 -45.98 48.20 -10.28
C TYR A 127 -47.26 48.92 -10.71
N THR A 128 -47.10 50.14 -11.24
CA THR A 128 -48.14 50.94 -11.89
C THR A 128 -48.46 50.38 -13.28
N LEU A 129 -49.75 50.11 -13.54
CA LEU A 129 -50.29 49.72 -14.84
C LEU A 129 -50.12 50.85 -15.87
N LEU A 130 -49.40 50.58 -16.98
CA LEU A 130 -49.39 51.44 -18.16
C LEU A 130 -50.75 51.26 -18.89
N ASN A 131 -51.60 52.29 -18.85
CA ASN A 131 -52.85 52.30 -19.59
C ASN A 131 -52.56 52.69 -21.05
N ASN A 132 -52.96 51.81 -21.96
CA ASN A 132 -52.99 51.99 -23.40
C ASN A 132 -54.04 53.06 -23.77
N ILE A 133 -53.65 54.11 -24.50
CA ILE A 133 -54.61 54.89 -25.28
C ILE A 133 -54.06 55.11 -26.69
N SER A 134 -54.76 54.42 -27.58
CA SER A 134 -54.73 54.35 -29.03
C SER A 134 -54.70 55.70 -29.76
N THR A 135 -53.98 55.68 -30.87
CA THR A 135 -54.21 56.37 -32.15
C THR A 135 -55.68 56.68 -32.47
N GLU A 136 -56.01 57.94 -32.79
CA GLU A 136 -56.54 58.38 -34.11
C GLU A 136 -56.65 59.93 -34.21
N PRO A 137 -56.72 60.51 -35.43
CA PRO A 137 -56.39 61.90 -35.74
C PRO A 137 -57.59 62.85 -35.99
N ASP A 138 -57.26 64.11 -36.32
CA ASP A 138 -57.99 65.10 -37.15
C ASP A 138 -58.89 66.14 -36.43
N PRO A 139 -59.38 67.22 -37.10
CA PRO A 139 -58.66 68.45 -37.51
C PRO A 139 -59.40 69.76 -37.09
N ASP A 140 -58.74 70.91 -37.27
CA ASP A 140 -59.27 72.29 -37.46
C ASP A 140 -60.40 72.88 -36.58
N ALA A 141 -60.00 73.89 -35.78
CA ALA A 141 -60.63 75.19 -35.42
C ALA A 141 -62.18 75.38 -35.31
N ASP A 142 -62.62 75.73 -34.08
CA ASP A 142 -63.59 76.78 -33.62
C ASP A 142 -64.68 77.40 -34.56
N PRO A 143 -65.72 78.07 -34.03
CA PRO A 143 -66.69 77.73 -32.97
C PRO A 143 -68.16 78.13 -33.36
N GLU A 144 -69.10 77.95 -32.40
CA GLU A 144 -70.40 78.63 -32.24
C GLU A 144 -71.68 78.25 -33.05
N VAL A 145 -72.75 78.16 -32.22
CA VAL A 145 -74.23 78.11 -32.40
C VAL A 145 -74.88 76.78 -32.80
#